data_AF-A0A1F4WKL8-F1
#
_entry.id   AF-A0A1F4WKL8-F1
#
_cell.length_a   1.000
_cell.length_b   1.000
_cell.length_c   1.000
_cell.angle_alpha   90.00
_cell.angle_beta   90.00
_cell.angle_gamma   90.00
#
_symmetry.space_group_name_H-M   'P 1'
#
loop_
_entity.id
_entity.type
_entity.pdbx_description
1 polymer ?
#
loop_
_entity_poly.entity_id
_entity_poly.type
_entity_poly.pdbx_seq_one_letter_code
_entity_poly.pdbx_strand_id
1 'polypeptide(L)'
;MNNNATESAKPKSTSSKIVDDAVGIAAKEGRTPEHGDFMTAAIRNGYTYDPEEEESDHPLVDEEKYPFAANEDDEEYYPKEVAHIVYAECAKGWYSWTGGISKTELDATKQRFEGEHSSQCGCSAQITFSIDEE
;
A
#
# COMPACT_ATOMS: atom_id res chain seq x y z
N MET A 1 -46.55 34.21 -7.47
CA MET A 1 -45.98 32.87 -7.30
C MET A 1 -44.47 33.03 -7.41
N ASN A 2 -43.76 33.20 -6.29
CA ASN A 2 -42.31 33.37 -6.31
C ASN A 2 -41.70 32.28 -5.43
N ASN A 3 -41.19 31.23 -6.08
CA ASN A 3 -40.48 30.13 -5.44
C ASN A 3 -39.06 30.61 -5.14
N ASN A 4 -38.82 31.03 -3.89
CA ASN A 4 -37.47 31.27 -3.39
C ASN A 4 -36.88 29.91 -2.98
N ALA A 5 -36.21 29.25 -3.94
CA ALA A 5 -35.34 28.13 -3.64
C ALA A 5 -34.04 28.69 -3.06
N THR A 6 -34.02 28.89 -1.74
CA THR A 6 -32.77 28.98 -0.99
C THR A 6 -32.13 27.60 -1.05
N GLU A 7 -31.31 27.35 -2.06
CA GLU A 7 -30.29 26.31 -2.02
C GLU A 7 -29.40 26.62 -0.81
N SER A 8 -29.70 25.93 0.29
CA SER A 8 -28.82 25.79 1.43
C SER A 8 -27.49 25.26 0.90
N ALA A 9 -26.53 26.15 0.68
CA ALA A 9 -25.14 25.80 0.41
C ALA A 9 -24.62 25.08 1.67
N LYS A 10 -24.84 23.76 1.73
CA LYS A 10 -24.16 22.90 2.68
C LYS A 10 -22.66 23.20 2.54
N PRO A 11 -21.92 23.37 3.64
CA PRO A 11 -20.49 23.54 3.55
C PRO A 11 -19.95 22.31 2.80
N LYS A 12 -19.42 22.53 1.58
CA LYS A 12 -18.78 21.48 0.80
C LYS A 12 -17.73 20.86 1.70
N SER A 13 -17.89 19.56 1.98
CA SER A 13 -16.90 18.83 2.76
C SER A 13 -15.53 18.97 2.09
N THR A 14 -14.48 18.88 2.87
CA THR A 14 -13.08 18.88 2.37
C THR A 14 -12.91 17.91 1.21
N SER A 15 -13.54 16.73 1.28
CA SER A 15 -13.58 15.74 0.20
C SER A 15 -14.18 16.28 -1.10
N SER A 16 -15.26 17.08 -1.06
CA SER A 16 -15.85 17.69 -2.25
C SER A 16 -14.93 18.73 -2.90
N LYS A 17 -14.13 19.47 -2.12
CA LYS A 17 -13.16 20.44 -2.66
C LYS A 17 -11.98 19.75 -3.34
N ILE A 18 -11.55 18.62 -2.80
CA ILE A 18 -10.47 17.80 -3.39
C ILE A 18 -10.90 17.26 -4.75
N VAL A 19 -12.14 16.78 -4.88
CA VAL A 19 -12.67 16.30 -6.16
C VAL A 19 -12.75 17.43 -7.18
N ASP A 20 -13.30 18.59 -6.80
CA ASP A 20 -13.41 19.76 -7.67
C ASP A 20 -12.01 20.23 -8.16
N ASP A 21 -11.02 20.25 -7.27
CA ASP A 21 -9.64 20.66 -7.59
C ASP A 21 -8.92 19.63 -8.47
N ALA A 22 -9.08 18.33 -8.20
CA ALA A 22 -8.49 17.26 -9.01
C ALA A 22 -9.04 17.28 -10.45
N VAL A 23 -10.36 17.50 -10.59
CA VAL A 23 -11.00 17.71 -11.90
C VAL A 23 -10.44 18.95 -12.59
N GLY A 24 -10.23 20.05 -11.85
CA GLY A 24 -9.63 21.27 -12.39
C GLY A 24 -8.18 21.11 -12.84
N ILE A 25 -7.39 20.25 -12.18
CA ILE A 25 -6.01 19.95 -12.56
C ILE A 25 -6.00 19.13 -13.86
N ALA A 26 -6.75 18.04 -13.89
CA ALA A 26 -6.82 17.16 -15.06
C ALA A 26 -7.39 17.86 -16.30
N ALA A 27 -8.41 18.71 -16.11
CA ALA A 27 -9.00 19.50 -17.17
C ALA A 27 -8.01 20.50 -17.81
N LYS A 28 -7.06 21.06 -17.06
CA LYS A 28 -6.00 21.92 -17.62
C LYS A 28 -5.08 21.17 -18.56
N GLU A 29 -4.90 19.88 -18.32
CA GLU A 29 -4.08 19.00 -19.14
C GLU A 29 -4.90 18.25 -20.21
N GLY A 30 -6.21 18.51 -20.28
CA GLY A 30 -7.10 17.87 -21.26
C GLY A 30 -7.29 16.37 -21.05
N ARG A 31 -6.97 15.87 -19.85
CA ARG A 31 -7.10 14.45 -19.47
C ARG A 31 -8.15 14.26 -18.38
N THR A 32 -8.50 13.00 -18.14
CA THR A 32 -9.35 12.62 -17.01
C THR A 32 -8.57 12.67 -15.69
N PRO A 33 -9.24 12.91 -14.55
CA PRO A 33 -8.58 12.95 -13.25
C PRO A 33 -7.94 11.61 -12.90
N GLU A 34 -6.67 11.65 -12.54
CA GLU A 34 -5.89 10.50 -12.11
C GLU A 34 -5.53 10.62 -10.63
N HIS A 35 -5.11 9.52 -10.03
CA HIS A 35 -4.78 9.44 -8.61
C HIS A 35 -3.83 10.56 -8.13
N GLY A 36 -2.84 10.94 -8.95
CA GLY A 36 -1.91 12.04 -8.64
C GLY A 36 -2.59 13.42 -8.54
N ASP A 37 -3.68 13.66 -9.25
CA ASP A 37 -4.43 14.92 -9.20
C ASP A 37 -5.19 15.05 -7.88
N PHE A 38 -5.74 13.93 -7.38
CA PHE A 38 -6.41 13.88 -6.08
C PHE A 38 -5.43 14.08 -4.93
N MET A 39 -4.24 13.49 -5.00
CA MET A 39 -3.18 13.71 -4.01
C MET A 39 -2.72 15.18 -4.00
N THR A 40 -2.54 15.78 -5.17
CA THR A 40 -2.17 17.19 -5.31
C THR A 40 -3.26 18.12 -4.75
N ALA A 41 -4.53 17.81 -5.06
CA ALA A 41 -5.69 18.54 -4.54
C ALA A 41 -5.85 18.38 -3.02
N ALA A 42 -5.54 17.20 -2.47
CA ALA A 42 -5.59 16.92 -1.02
C ALA A 42 -4.57 17.77 -0.26
N ILE A 43 -3.31 17.80 -0.71
CA ILE A 43 -2.25 18.64 -0.12
C ILE A 43 -2.65 20.13 -0.18
N ARG A 44 -3.17 20.58 -1.33
CA ARG A 44 -3.58 21.98 -1.52
C ARG A 44 -4.72 22.40 -0.58
N ASN A 45 -5.62 21.48 -0.25
CA ASN A 45 -6.74 21.72 0.66
C ASN A 45 -6.39 21.47 2.13
N GLY A 46 -5.10 21.26 2.44
CA GLY A 46 -4.64 21.06 3.82
C GLY A 46 -5.03 19.71 4.40
N TYR A 47 -5.37 18.73 3.55
CA TYR A 47 -5.50 17.34 3.97
C TYR A 47 -4.08 16.77 4.09
N THR A 48 -3.51 16.89 5.28
CA THR A 48 -2.38 16.04 5.66
C THR A 48 -2.97 14.66 5.90
N TYR A 49 -2.57 13.68 5.09
CA TYR A 49 -2.77 12.27 5.41
C TYR A 49 -2.06 12.03 6.74
N ASP A 50 -2.83 11.92 7.82
CA ASP A 50 -2.35 11.49 9.11
C ASP A 50 -2.46 9.97 9.12
N PRO A 51 -1.33 9.24 9.03
CA PRO A 51 -1.35 7.79 8.96
C PRO A 51 -1.81 7.12 10.27
N GLU A 52 -2.10 7.88 11.33
CA GLU A 52 -2.63 7.33 12.60
C GLU A 52 -4.17 7.30 12.66
N GLU A 53 -4.89 7.82 11.66
CA GLU A 53 -6.37 7.81 11.61
C GLU A 53 -6.92 6.63 10.78
N GLU A 54 -6.35 5.43 10.94
CA GLU A 54 -6.85 4.16 10.40
C GLU A 54 -7.27 3.21 11.54
N GLU A 55 -8.05 3.72 12.50
CA GLU A 55 -8.69 2.87 13.50
C GLU A 55 -10.20 3.13 13.55
N SER A 56 -10.96 2.08 13.19
CA SER A 56 -12.36 1.86 13.58
C SER A 56 -13.46 2.69 12.89
N ASP A 57 -13.82 2.31 11.67
CA ASP A 57 -15.24 2.27 11.27
C ASP A 57 -15.48 1.05 10.35
N HIS A 58 -15.27 -0.14 10.91
CA HIS A 58 -15.88 -1.34 10.35
C HIS A 58 -17.38 -1.27 10.69
N PRO A 59 -18.30 -1.27 9.71
CA PRO A 59 -19.72 -1.39 10.02
C PRO A 59 -19.90 -2.70 10.80
N LEU A 60 -20.49 -2.61 12.00
CA LEU A 60 -20.94 -3.77 12.76
C LEU A 60 -21.86 -4.57 11.83
N VAL A 61 -21.32 -5.65 11.27
CA VAL A 61 -22.07 -6.56 10.42
C VAL A 61 -23.04 -7.27 11.36
N ASP A 62 -24.33 -6.94 11.22
CA ASP A 62 -25.42 -7.60 11.92
C ASP A 62 -25.42 -9.09 11.50
N GLU A 63 -24.91 -9.95 12.40
CA GLU A 63 -24.64 -11.37 12.17
C GLU A 63 -25.90 -12.21 11.92
N GLU A 64 -27.11 -11.65 11.97
CA GLU A 64 -28.35 -12.42 11.80
C GLU A 64 -28.82 -12.56 10.34
N LYS A 65 -28.11 -12.01 9.35
CA LYS A 65 -28.59 -11.95 7.95
C LYS A 65 -27.80 -12.78 6.92
N TYR A 66 -27.13 -13.86 7.30
CA TYR A 66 -26.55 -14.74 6.28
C TYR A 66 -26.63 -16.24 6.61
N PRO A 67 -27.75 -16.89 6.25
CA PRO A 67 -27.80 -18.33 6.09
C PRO A 67 -27.33 -18.65 4.65
N PHE A 68 -26.02 -18.66 4.39
CA PHE A 68 -25.50 -19.33 3.20
C PHE A 68 -24.52 -20.41 3.61
N ALA A 69 -25.03 -21.64 3.51
CA ALA A 69 -24.31 -22.86 3.23
C ALA A 69 -23.06 -23.13 4.08
N ALA A 70 -23.26 -24.00 5.07
CA ALA A 70 -22.29 -25.05 5.33
C ALA A 70 -21.92 -25.74 4.00
N ASN A 71 -20.76 -25.40 3.46
CA ASN A 71 -19.98 -26.32 2.64
C ASN A 71 -18.79 -26.71 3.51
N GLU A 72 -18.95 -27.84 4.20
CA GLU A 72 -17.83 -28.69 4.57
C GLU A 72 -17.11 -29.09 3.26
N ASP A 73 -15.77 -29.17 3.28
CA ASP A 73 -14.88 -29.52 2.16
C ASP A 73 -14.65 -28.45 1.07
N ASP A 74 -13.87 -27.41 1.41
CA ASP A 74 -12.90 -26.84 0.46
C ASP A 74 -11.69 -26.34 1.27
N GLU A 75 -10.91 -27.29 1.82
CA GLU A 75 -9.49 -27.03 2.05
C GLU A 75 -8.86 -26.86 0.66
N GLU A 76 -9.03 -25.67 0.07
CA GLU A 76 -8.28 -25.22 -1.08
C GLU A 76 -6.81 -25.35 -0.67
N TYR A 77 -6.18 -26.43 -1.14
CA TYR A 77 -4.77 -26.72 -0.94
C TYR A 77 -3.99 -25.63 -1.67
N TYR A 78 -3.85 -24.47 -1.03
CA TYR A 78 -2.85 -23.49 -1.41
C TYR A 78 -1.52 -24.23 -1.29
N PRO A 79 -0.75 -24.37 -2.38
CA PRO A 79 0.60 -24.86 -2.23
C PRO A 79 1.26 -23.91 -1.24
N LYS A 80 1.65 -24.43 -0.07
CA LYS A 80 2.54 -23.72 0.84
C LYS A 80 3.79 -23.42 0.02
N GLU A 81 3.85 -22.21 -0.55
CA GLU A 81 5.06 -21.74 -1.17
C GLU A 81 6.09 -21.77 -0.07
N VAL A 82 7.10 -22.65 -0.22
CA VAL A 82 8.16 -22.82 0.77
C VAL A 82 8.79 -21.44 0.92
N ALA A 83 8.57 -20.84 2.09
CA ALA A 83 9.13 -19.56 2.41
C ALA A 83 10.64 -19.77 2.63
N HIS A 84 11.45 -18.94 2.00
CA HIS A 84 12.88 -18.96 2.20
C HIS A 84 13.30 -17.75 3.02
N ILE A 85 14.29 -17.94 3.88
CA ILE A 85 14.98 -16.86 4.58
C ILE A 85 16.33 -16.67 3.92
N VAL A 86 16.60 -15.47 3.44
CA VAL A 86 17.88 -15.10 2.82
C VAL A 86 18.65 -14.23 3.79
N TYR A 87 19.86 -14.68 4.13
CA TYR A 87 20.84 -13.95 4.91
C TYR A 87 21.93 -13.40 3.99
N ALA A 88 22.35 -12.17 4.21
CA ALA A 88 23.42 -11.51 3.50
C ALA A 88 24.43 -10.95 4.49
N GLU A 89 25.69 -11.34 4.36
CA GLU A 89 26.76 -10.87 5.23
C GLU A 89 27.97 -10.37 4.43
N CYS A 90 28.69 -9.44 5.02
CA CYS A 90 29.95 -8.93 4.49
C CYS A 90 31.06 -9.12 5.52
N ALA A 91 32.27 -9.41 5.03
CA ALA A 91 33.48 -9.57 5.84
C ALA A 91 33.85 -8.34 6.70
N LYS A 92 33.25 -7.17 6.43
CA LYS A 92 33.39 -5.95 7.24
C LYS A 92 32.39 -5.86 8.40
N GLY A 93 31.57 -6.88 8.60
CA GLY A 93 30.58 -6.96 9.68
C GLY A 93 29.21 -6.39 9.35
N TRP A 94 28.92 -6.12 8.07
CA TRP A 94 27.56 -5.79 7.63
C TRP A 94 26.73 -7.09 7.51
N TYR A 95 25.48 -7.04 7.95
CA TYR A 95 24.55 -8.17 7.94
C TYR A 95 23.13 -7.67 7.67
N SER A 96 22.39 -8.38 6.83
CA SER A 96 20.98 -8.14 6.52
C SER A 96 20.28 -9.49 6.30
N TRP A 97 18.97 -9.55 6.55
CA TRP A 97 18.19 -10.77 6.34
C TRP A 97 16.75 -10.45 5.97
N THR A 98 16.09 -11.38 5.28
CA THR A 98 14.67 -11.26 4.92
C THR A 98 14.07 -12.66 4.82
N GLY A 99 12.94 -12.88 5.48
CA GLY A 99 12.16 -14.13 5.44
C GLY A 99 10.92 -14.02 4.57
N GLY A 100 10.19 -15.13 4.41
CA GLY A 100 8.94 -15.15 3.64
C GLY A 100 9.14 -15.04 2.13
N ILE A 101 10.33 -15.39 1.61
CA ILE A 101 10.67 -15.16 0.21
C ILE A 101 10.33 -16.38 -0.62
N SER A 102 9.55 -16.17 -1.69
CA SER A 102 9.31 -17.22 -2.67
C SER A 102 10.59 -17.53 -3.47
N LYS A 103 10.70 -18.76 -4.01
CA LYS A 103 11.86 -19.15 -4.82
C LYS A 103 12.10 -18.21 -6.02
N THR A 104 11.03 -17.63 -6.56
CA THR A 104 11.07 -16.67 -7.68
C THR A 104 11.61 -15.30 -7.28
N GLU A 105 11.53 -14.94 -6.00
CA GLU A 105 11.96 -13.63 -5.48
C GLU A 105 13.35 -13.68 -4.85
N LEU A 106 13.98 -14.86 -4.75
CA LEU A 106 15.32 -15.01 -4.19
C LEU A 106 16.36 -14.13 -4.90
N ASP A 107 16.37 -14.11 -6.23
CA ASP A 107 17.36 -13.34 -6.98
C ASP A 107 17.08 -11.83 -6.93
N ALA A 108 15.81 -11.43 -6.88
CA ALA A 108 15.42 -10.03 -6.65
C ALA A 108 15.87 -9.56 -5.26
N THR A 109 15.74 -10.42 -4.26
CA THR A 109 16.18 -10.14 -2.88
C THR A 109 17.69 -10.01 -2.79
N LYS A 110 18.46 -10.88 -3.45
CA LYS A 110 19.92 -10.76 -3.51
C LYS A 110 20.36 -9.44 -4.13
N GLN A 111 19.74 -9.01 -5.24
CA GLN A 111 20.04 -7.71 -5.86
C GLN A 111 19.71 -6.53 -4.93
N ARG A 112 18.61 -6.63 -4.17
CA ARG A 112 18.28 -5.63 -3.15
C ARG A 112 19.39 -5.53 -2.09
N PHE A 113 19.88 -6.66 -1.59
CA PHE A 113 20.98 -6.70 -0.62
C PHE A 113 22.29 -6.15 -1.18
N GLU A 114 22.60 -6.38 -2.46
CA GLU A 114 23.75 -5.74 -3.11
C GLU A 114 23.64 -4.21 -3.14
N GLY A 115 22.44 -3.69 -3.44
CA GLY A 115 22.15 -2.26 -3.39
C GLY A 115 22.25 -1.68 -1.98
N GLU A 116 21.68 -2.36 -0.99
CA GLU A 116 21.73 -1.96 0.41
C GLU A 116 23.16 -1.97 0.95
N HIS A 117 23.94 -2.99 0.64
CA HIS A 117 25.33 -3.10 1.06
C HIS A 117 26.20 -2.00 0.45
N SER A 118 26.00 -1.69 -0.83
CA SER A 118 26.65 -0.56 -1.52
C SER A 118 26.34 0.75 -0.81
N SER A 119 25.08 0.97 -0.40
CA SER A 119 24.66 2.21 0.25
C SER A 119 25.05 2.28 1.74
N GLN A 120 25.04 1.17 2.46
CA GLN A 120 25.21 1.13 3.92
C GLN A 120 26.66 0.80 4.33
N CYS A 121 27.24 -0.27 3.79
CA CYS A 121 28.63 -0.61 4.08
C CYS A 121 29.58 0.26 3.25
N GLY A 122 29.25 0.50 1.98
CA GLY A 122 30.14 1.18 1.02
C GLY A 122 31.45 0.42 0.78
N CYS A 123 31.57 -0.78 1.33
CA CYS A 123 32.74 -1.61 1.18
C CYS A 123 32.56 -2.40 -0.11
N SER A 124 33.50 -2.25 -1.06
CA SER A 124 33.50 -3.00 -2.33
C SER A 124 33.83 -4.50 -2.14
N ALA A 125 33.60 -5.03 -0.94
CA ALA A 125 33.81 -6.41 -0.58
C ALA A 125 32.64 -7.26 -1.09
N GLN A 126 32.93 -8.53 -1.36
CA GLN A 126 31.92 -9.49 -1.81
C GLN A 126 30.96 -9.84 -0.67
N ILE A 127 29.67 -9.86 -0.97
CA ILE A 127 28.61 -10.28 -0.05
C ILE A 127 28.47 -11.80 -0.15
N THR A 128 28.33 -12.46 1.00
CA THR A 128 28.01 -13.89 1.08
C THR A 128 26.53 -14.05 1.39
N PHE A 129 25.87 -14.95 0.65
CA PHE A 129 24.45 -15.25 0.82
C PHE A 129 24.25 -16.66 1.37
N SER A 130 23.39 -16.79 2.39
CA SER A 130 22.91 -18.06 2.93
C SER A 130 21.38 -18.11 2.81
N ILE A 131 20.83 -19.25 2.42
CA ILE A 131 19.38 -19.42 2.24
C ILE A 131 18.92 -20.60 3.08
N ASP A 132 17.94 -20.37 3.95
CA ASP A 132 17.26 -21.39 4.76
C ASP A 132 15.80 -21.53 4.32
N GLU A 133 15.23 -22.71 4.49
CA GLU A 133 13.82 -23.02 4.21
C GLU A 133 13.02 -22.95 5.52
N GLU A 134 11.88 -22.27 5.51
CA GLU A 134 10.96 -22.10 6.66
C GLU A 134 9.76 -23.05 6.59
#